data_AF-A0A9D8C3Q7-F1
#
_entry.id   AF-A0A9D8C3Q7-F1
#
_cell.length_a   1.000
_cell.length_b   1.000
_cell.length_c   1.000
_cell.angle_alpha   90.00
_cell.angle_beta   90.00
_cell.angle_gamma   90.00
#
_symmetry.space_group_name_H-M   'P 1'
#
loop_
_entity.id
_entity.type
_entity.pdbx_description
1 polymer ?
#
loop_
_entity_poly.entity_id
_entity_poly.type
_entity_poly.pdbx_seq_one_letter_code
_entity_poly.pdbx_strand_id
1 'polypeptide(L)'
;MKYSPMFRRIGYVVPHSLYPNGYHCKPIEPLPFAGIASQKHSINFYHMGLYSDPNLFDWFVREYPTYTNQKLDMGKSCIRFKKITDIPYKLIGELMKKMTVKEWISAYESRLKK
;
A
#
# COMPACT_ATOMS: atom_id res chain seq x y z
N MET A 1 1.27 9.07 8.56
CA MET A 1 0.91 9.22 7.12
C MET A 1 -0.09 10.37 6.99
N LYS A 2 -0.08 11.10 5.88
CA LYS A 2 -1.08 12.15 5.58
C LYS A 2 -1.97 11.73 4.41
N TYR A 3 -3.18 12.26 4.38
CA TYR A 3 -4.14 12.13 3.29
C TYR A 3 -3.75 13.05 2.12
N SER A 4 -3.83 12.54 0.88
CA SER A 4 -3.69 13.36 -0.34
C SER A 4 -4.57 12.81 -1.48
N PRO A 5 -5.42 13.64 -2.13
CA PRO A 5 -6.09 13.26 -3.37
C PRO A 5 -5.08 13.23 -4.52
N MET A 6 -4.66 12.03 -4.95
CA MET A 6 -3.70 11.85 -6.05
C MET A 6 -4.41 11.10 -7.21
N PHE A 7 -4.67 11.79 -8.33
CA PHE A 7 -5.30 11.22 -9.53
C PHE A 7 -6.67 10.52 -9.27
N ARG A 8 -7.66 11.25 -8.73
CA ARG A 8 -9.03 10.73 -8.43
C ARG A 8 -9.05 9.48 -7.53
N ARG A 9 -8.02 9.31 -6.70
CA ARG A 9 -7.86 8.21 -5.75
C ARG A 9 -7.50 8.76 -4.38
N ILE A 10 -7.86 8.01 -3.34
CA ILE A 10 -7.48 8.33 -1.98
C ILE A 10 -6.11 7.73 -1.73
N GLY A 11 -5.12 8.56 -1.38
CA GLY A 11 -3.75 8.14 -1.11
C GLY A 11 -3.32 8.43 0.34
N TYR A 12 -2.55 7.52 0.91
CA TYR A 12 -1.79 7.69 2.12
C TYR A 12 -0.32 7.86 1.76
N VAL A 13 0.25 8.99 2.19
CA VAL A 13 1.63 9.37 1.85
C VAL A 13 2.45 9.67 3.10
N VAL A 14 3.78 9.61 2.96
CA VAL A 14 4.71 10.11 3.96
C VAL A 14 4.72 11.63 3.91
N PRO A 15 4.48 12.34 5.03
CA PRO A 15 4.57 13.79 5.09
C PRO A 15 5.98 14.29 4.75
N HIS A 16 6.10 15.41 4.02
CA HIS A 16 7.40 16.04 3.74
C HIS A 16 8.19 16.41 4.99
N SER A 17 7.52 16.69 6.11
CA SER A 17 8.18 16.93 7.41
C SER A 17 8.97 15.72 7.91
N LEU A 18 8.63 14.51 7.45
CA LEU A 18 9.35 13.27 7.76
C LEU A 18 10.28 12.83 6.63
N TYR A 19 10.00 13.24 5.38
CA TYR A 19 10.80 12.88 4.22
C TYR A 19 10.85 14.03 3.18
N PRO A 20 11.81 14.96 3.29
CA PRO A 20 11.88 16.15 2.45
C PRO A 20 12.26 15.88 0.99
N ASN A 21 13.03 14.81 0.73
CA ASN A 21 13.54 14.49 -0.61
C ASN A 21 12.43 14.15 -1.62
N GLY A 22 11.25 13.78 -1.12
CA GLY A 22 10.09 13.45 -1.94
C GLY A 22 10.29 12.20 -2.81
N TYR A 23 9.26 11.88 -3.57
CA TYR A 23 9.22 10.72 -4.44
C TYR A 23 10.05 10.95 -5.70
N HIS A 24 10.86 9.97 -6.07
CA HIS A 24 11.80 10.00 -7.20
C HIS A 24 12.69 11.24 -7.22
N CYS A 25 13.18 11.67 -6.05
CA CYS A 25 13.99 12.87 -5.88
C CYS A 25 13.28 14.16 -6.35
N LYS A 26 11.94 14.17 -6.35
CA LYS A 26 11.11 15.35 -6.60
C LYS A 26 10.49 15.81 -5.28
N PRO A 27 11.03 16.87 -4.64
CA PRO A 27 10.56 17.33 -3.34
C PRO A 27 9.09 17.76 -3.29
N ILE A 28 8.46 18.04 -4.43
CA ILE A 28 7.04 18.39 -4.52
C ILE A 28 6.10 17.18 -4.45
N GLU A 29 6.60 15.98 -4.75
CA GLU A 29 5.81 14.75 -4.73
C GLU A 29 6.05 14.02 -3.40
N PRO A 30 5.04 13.81 -2.54
CA PRO A 30 5.22 13.07 -1.31
C PRO A 30 5.40 11.58 -1.58
N LEU A 31 6.21 10.89 -0.79
CA LEU A 31 6.47 9.44 -0.94
C LEU A 31 5.18 8.64 -0.69
N PRO A 32 4.62 7.95 -1.70
CA PRO A 32 3.38 7.17 -1.54
C PRO A 32 3.59 5.94 -0.67
N PHE A 33 2.56 5.54 0.08
CA PHE A 33 2.56 4.32 0.89
C PHE A 33 1.39 3.39 0.57
N ALA A 34 0.17 3.91 0.57
CA ALA A 34 -1.02 3.12 0.26
C ALA A 34 -2.07 3.95 -0.46
N GLY A 35 -3.07 3.31 -1.06
CA GLY A 35 -4.18 4.04 -1.68
C GLY A 35 -5.35 3.16 -2.09
N ILE A 36 -6.49 3.78 -2.33
CA ILE A 36 -7.72 3.10 -2.77
C ILE A 36 -8.22 3.77 -4.05
N ALA A 37 -8.61 2.95 -5.02
CA ALA A 37 -9.20 3.38 -6.28
C ALA A 37 -10.49 2.61 -6.57
N SER A 38 -11.50 3.34 -7.04
CA SER A 38 -12.67 2.73 -7.69
C SER A 38 -12.40 2.64 -9.19
N GLN A 39 -12.41 1.43 -9.74
CA GLN A 39 -12.30 1.16 -11.17
C GLN A 39 -13.61 0.58 -11.69
N LYS A 40 -13.79 0.57 -13.02
CA LYS A 40 -15.04 0.14 -13.69
C LYS A 40 -15.54 -1.25 -13.24
N HIS A 41 -14.63 -2.16 -12.88
CA HIS A 41 -14.96 -3.56 -12.55
C HIS A 41 -14.37 -4.04 -11.21
N SER A 42 -13.68 -3.17 -10.47
CA SER A 42 -13.00 -3.56 -9.24
C SER A 42 -12.74 -2.37 -8.32
N ILE A 43 -12.61 -2.67 -7.04
CA ILE A 43 -12.09 -1.79 -6.01
C ILE A 43 -10.65 -2.22 -5.78
N ASN A 44 -9.71 -1.31 -6.02
CA ASN A 44 -8.29 -1.62 -5.92
C ASN A 44 -7.70 -0.99 -4.67
N PHE A 45 -7.07 -1.81 -3.83
CA PHE A 45 -6.27 -1.37 -2.71
C PHE A 45 -4.78 -1.53 -3.04
N TYR A 46 -4.04 -0.44 -2.96
CA TYR A 46 -2.60 -0.39 -3.20
C TYR A 46 -1.87 -0.30 -1.87
N HIS A 47 -0.84 -1.13 -1.69
CA HIS A 47 0.04 -1.08 -0.52
C HIS A 47 1.48 -1.29 -0.95
N MET A 48 2.32 -0.26 -0.83
CA MET A 48 3.70 -0.30 -1.30
C MET A 48 4.56 -1.27 -0.48
N GLY A 49 4.24 -1.46 0.80
CA GLY A 49 4.92 -2.45 1.65
C GLY A 49 4.86 -3.88 1.09
N LEU A 50 3.74 -4.27 0.44
CA LEU A 50 3.61 -5.60 -0.16
C LEU A 50 4.51 -5.79 -1.38
N TYR A 51 4.91 -4.69 -2.01
CA TYR A 51 5.84 -4.72 -3.14
C TYR A 51 7.30 -4.65 -2.69
N SER A 52 7.57 -3.95 -1.59
CA SER A 52 8.92 -3.68 -1.13
C SER A 52 9.49 -4.70 -0.15
N ASP A 53 8.64 -5.47 0.53
CA ASP A 53 9.04 -6.45 1.52
C ASP A 53 8.44 -7.83 1.19
N PRO A 54 9.25 -8.77 0.67
CA PRO A 54 8.81 -10.13 0.38
C PRO A 54 8.25 -10.87 1.60
N ASN A 55 8.79 -10.63 2.80
CA ASN A 55 8.30 -11.29 4.01
C ASN A 55 6.89 -10.80 4.36
N LEU A 56 6.63 -9.51 4.17
CA LEU A 56 5.29 -8.95 4.36
C LEU A 56 4.29 -9.47 3.32
N PHE A 57 4.75 -9.63 2.08
CA PHE A 57 3.94 -10.25 1.02
C PHE A 57 3.57 -11.70 1.36
N ASP A 58 4.55 -12.53 1.72
CA ASP A 58 4.34 -13.94 2.05
C ASP A 58 3.42 -14.10 3.26
N TRP A 59 3.60 -13.25 4.29
CA TRP A 59 2.67 -13.17 5.41
C TRP A 59 1.25 -12.87 4.94
N PHE A 60 1.05 -11.86 4.11
CA PHE A 60 -0.28 -11.46 3.65
C PHE A 60 -0.97 -12.57 2.84
N VAL A 61 -0.25 -13.23 1.93
CA VAL A 61 -0.78 -14.34 1.12
C VAL A 61 -1.20 -15.51 2.02
N ARG A 62 -0.41 -15.82 3.04
CA ARG A 62 -0.72 -16.88 4.02
C ARG A 62 -1.93 -16.55 4.88
N GLU A 63 -2.04 -15.31 5.36
CA GLU A 63 -3.13 -14.90 6.25
C GLU A 63 -4.45 -14.71 5.49
N TYR A 64 -4.43 -14.28 4.23
CA TYR A 64 -5.63 -13.96 3.45
C TYR A 64 -6.78 -14.99 3.55
N PRO A 65 -6.56 -16.30 3.30
CA PRO A 65 -7.62 -17.31 3.37
C PRO A 65 -8.23 -17.48 4.78
N THR A 66 -7.57 -17.03 5.85
CA THR A 66 -8.12 -17.12 7.21
C THR A 66 -9.18 -16.05 7.51
N TYR A 67 -9.24 -14.99 6.69
CA TYR A 67 -10.19 -13.88 6.84
C TYR A 67 -11.31 -13.89 5.80
N THR A 68 -11.15 -14.65 4.71
CA THR A 68 -12.13 -14.71 3.62
C THR A 68 -12.00 -16.00 2.81
N ASN A 69 -13.12 -16.51 2.32
CA ASN A 69 -13.16 -17.64 1.38
C ASN A 69 -12.90 -17.21 -0.08
N GLN A 70 -12.80 -15.91 -0.33
CA GLN A 70 -12.54 -15.39 -1.67
C GLN A 70 -11.09 -15.68 -2.07
N LYS A 71 -10.89 -16.04 -3.35
CA LYS A 71 -9.54 -16.16 -3.89
C LYS A 71 -8.86 -14.79 -3.91
N LEU A 72 -7.61 -14.72 -3.43
CA LEU A 72 -6.78 -13.53 -3.53
C LEU A 72 -6.53 -13.19 -5.00
N ASP A 73 -7.03 -12.04 -5.45
CA ASP A 73 -6.73 -11.46 -6.76
C ASP A 73 -5.83 -10.23 -6.57
N MET A 74 -4.56 -10.35 -6.93
CA MET A 74 -3.61 -9.25 -6.76
C MET A 74 -2.54 -9.18 -7.86
N GLY A 75 -1.96 -7.99 -8.03
CA GLY A 75 -0.68 -7.78 -8.70
C GLY A 75 0.41 -7.50 -7.66
N LYS A 76 1.57 -6.97 -8.10
CA LYS A 76 2.73 -6.73 -7.21
C LYS A 76 2.44 -5.88 -5.96
N SER A 77 1.58 -4.86 -6.07
CA SER A 77 1.22 -3.96 -4.96
C SER A 77 -0.29 -3.73 -4.82
N CYS A 78 -1.10 -4.37 -5.69
CA CYS A 78 -2.50 -4.01 -5.91
C CYS A 78 -3.39 -5.22 -5.66
N ILE A 79 -4.21 -5.15 -4.62
CA ILE A 79 -5.24 -6.14 -4.30
C ILE A 79 -6.56 -5.66 -4.93
N ARG A 80 -7.26 -6.56 -5.62
CA ARG A 80 -8.50 -6.26 -6.36
C ARG A 80 -9.68 -6.96 -5.69
N PHE A 81 -10.72 -6.19 -5.40
CA PHE A 81 -11.99 -6.69 -4.88
C PHE A 81 -13.11 -6.41 -5.87
N LYS A 82 -14.07 -7.33 -6.00
CA LYS A 82 -15.24 -7.11 -6.87
C LYS A 82 -16.33 -6.30 -6.16
N LYS A 83 -16.55 -6.59 -4.87
CA LYS A 83 -17.58 -5.93 -4.05
C LYS A 83 -16.97 -5.45 -2.73
N ILE A 84 -17.59 -4.43 -2.14
CA ILE A 84 -17.20 -3.88 -0.83
C ILE A 84 -17.28 -4.96 0.27
N THR A 85 -18.27 -5.84 0.19
CA THR A 85 -18.47 -6.96 1.12
C THR A 85 -17.35 -8.01 1.05
N ASP A 86 -16.57 -8.04 -0.03
CA ASP A 86 -15.47 -8.99 -0.19
C ASP A 86 -14.20 -8.51 0.53
N ILE A 87 -14.16 -7.27 1.01
CA ILE A 87 -12.96 -6.66 1.60
C ILE A 87 -12.77 -7.18 3.04
N PRO A 88 -11.68 -7.92 3.35
CA PRO A 88 -11.39 -8.36 4.71
C PRO A 88 -10.79 -7.19 5.51
N TYR A 89 -11.63 -6.24 5.96
CA TYR A 89 -11.21 -5.02 6.62
C TYR A 89 -10.27 -5.23 7.81
N LYS A 90 -10.48 -6.30 8.60
CA LYS A 90 -9.62 -6.65 9.73
C LYS A 90 -8.19 -6.95 9.26
N LEU A 91 -8.03 -7.75 8.20
CA LEU A 91 -6.72 -8.07 7.62
C LEU A 91 -6.05 -6.84 7.01
N ILE A 92 -6.80 -5.98 6.31
CA ILE A 92 -6.27 -4.72 5.76
C ILE A 92 -5.80 -3.79 6.89
N GLY A 93 -6.53 -3.74 8.00
CA GLY A 93 -6.14 -2.98 9.20
C GLY A 93 -4.84 -3.49 9.83
N GLU A 94 -4.66 -4.81 9.90
CA GLU A 94 -3.41 -5.43 10.36
C GLU A 94 -2.25 -5.13 9.40
N LEU A 95 -2.48 -5.28 8.08
CA LEU A 95 -1.48 -4.98 7.05
C LEU A 95 -0.94 -3.54 7.18
N MET A 96 -1.82 -2.56 7.38
CA MET A 96 -1.44 -1.14 7.53
C MET A 96 -0.56 -0.86 8.76
N LYS A 97 -0.53 -1.76 9.75
CA LYS A 97 0.30 -1.65 10.97
C LYS A 97 1.63 -2.39 10.86
N LYS A 98 1.80 -3.26 9.86
CA LYS A 98 3.01 -4.09 9.71
C LYS A 98 4.25 -3.34 9.24
N MET A 99 4.09 -2.10 8.78
CA MET A 99 5.20 -1.29 8.31
C MET A 99 5.10 0.13 8.86
N THR A 100 6.12 0.53 9.60
CA THR A 100 6.27 1.89 10.10
C THR A 100 6.72 2.84 8.98
N VAL A 101 6.49 4.14 9.18
CA VAL A 101 6.95 5.17 8.24
C VAL A 101 8.47 5.13 8.04
N LYS A 102 9.22 4.86 9.12
CA LYS A 102 10.69 4.77 9.08
C LYS A 102 11.17 3.59 8.24
N GLU A 103 10.60 2.41 8.47
CA GLU A 103 10.91 1.21 7.68
C GLU A 103 10.59 1.42 6.20
N TRP A 104 9.46 2.06 5.90
CA TRP A 104 9.08 2.37 4.52
C TRP A 104 10.09 3.31 3.84
N ILE A 105 10.52 4.39 4.51
CA ILE A 105 11.54 5.31 3.97
C ILE A 105 12.85 4.56 3.72
N SER A 106 13.31 3.76 4.68
CA SER A 106 14.56 2.98 4.51
C SER A 106 14.48 1.98 3.36
N ALA A 107 13.36 1.25 3.24
CA ALA A 107 13.11 0.33 2.13
C ALA A 107 13.11 1.06 0.77
N TYR A 108 12.53 2.26 0.72
CA TYR A 108 12.52 3.09 -0.48
C TYR A 108 13.92 3.58 -0.88
N GLU A 109 14.66 4.17 0.06
CA GLU A 109 16.01 4.72 -0.21
C GLU A 109 17.02 3.65 -0.63
N SER A 110 16.96 2.45 -0.02
CA SER A 110 17.84 1.33 -0.39
C SER A 110 17.70 0.90 -1.86
N ARG A 111 16.54 1.16 -2.46
CA ARG A 111 16.24 0.83 -3.86
C ARG A 111 16.59 1.95 -4.84
N LEU A 112 16.77 3.18 -4.35
CA LEU A 112 17.18 4.34 -5.16
C LEU A 112 18.71 4.41 -5.38
N LYS A 113 19.51 3.91 -4.44
CA LYS A 113 20.99 4.04 -4.47
C LYS A 113 21.69 2.95 -5.31
N LYS A 114 21.05 2.46 -6.37
CA LYS A 114 21.67 1.55 -7.35
C LYS A 114 22.08 2.29 -8.61
#